data_AF-A0A821C755-F1
#
_entry.id   AF-A0A821C755-F1
#
_cell.length_a   1.000
_cell.length_b   1.000
_cell.length_c   1.000
_cell.angle_alpha   90.00
_cell.angle_beta   90.00
_cell.angle_gamma   90.00
#
_symmetry.space_group_name_H-M   'P 1'
#
loop_
_entity.id
_entity.type
_entity.pdbx_description
1 polymer ?
#
loop_
_entity_poly.entity_id
_entity_poly.type
_entity_poly.pdbx_seq_one_letter_code
_entity_poly.pdbx_strand_id
1 'polypeptide(L)'
;MYSVIQLVQRKDQKNIQPSVEYIVLLLFDVPCFEIEQVGESSSMQLKAAFQNYESLRRVYDSKIIEMAMQRGFYMTPEQWPLLLYGYTTHVSIIDPIIDKLLTKTSFQTAIQQYQPML
;
A
#
# COMPACT_ATOMS: atom_id res chain seq x y z
N MET A 1 -7.39 21.65 13.20
CA MET A 1 -7.20 20.61 12.18
C MET A 1 -6.86 19.32 12.92
N TYR A 2 -7.73 18.31 12.92
CA TYR A 2 -7.51 17.08 13.70
C TYR A 2 -6.53 16.18 12.95
N SER A 3 -5.56 15.61 13.67
CA SER A 3 -4.67 14.57 13.11
C SER A 3 -5.48 13.32 12.78
N VAL A 4 -5.08 12.55 11.75
CA VAL A 4 -5.71 11.27 11.36
C VAL A 4 -5.84 10.33 12.57
N ILE A 5 -4.84 10.33 13.45
CA ILE A 5 -4.85 9.56 14.70
C ILE A 5 -6.04 9.95 15.59
N GLN A 6 -6.31 11.24 15.74
CA GLN A 6 -7.39 11.76 16.59
C GLN A 6 -8.78 11.48 16.00
N LEU A 7 -8.91 11.43 14.67
CA LEU A 7 -10.17 11.08 14.00
C LEU A 7 -10.48 9.58 14.11
N VAL A 8 -9.47 8.73 13.98
CA VAL A 8 -9.62 7.28 14.06
C VAL A 8 -9.88 6.81 15.51
N GLN A 9 -9.17 7.39 16.49
CA GLN A 9 -9.41 7.14 17.93
C GLN A 9 -10.83 7.48 18.41
N ARG A 10 -11.53 8.40 17.72
CA ARG A 10 -12.93 8.71 18.03
C ARG A 10 -13.92 7.67 17.51
N LYS A 11 -13.58 6.94 16.44
CA LYS A 11 -14.47 5.96 15.81
C LYS A 11 -14.32 4.56 16.39
N ASP A 12 -13.14 4.18 16.84
CA ASP A 12 -12.88 2.88 17.46
C ASP A 12 -12.10 3.07 18.77
N GLN A 13 -12.48 2.32 19.81
CA GLN A 13 -12.03 2.57 21.19
C GLN A 13 -10.85 1.71 21.64
N LYS A 14 -10.25 0.88 20.77
CA LYS A 14 -9.20 -0.09 21.16
C LYS A 14 -7.97 -0.07 20.24
N ASN A 15 -6.81 0.22 20.83
CA ASN A 15 -5.46 -0.16 20.36
C ASN A 15 -5.05 0.22 18.91
N ILE A 16 -5.51 1.38 18.42
CA ILE A 16 -5.38 1.79 17.01
C ILE A 16 -4.09 2.58 16.72
N GLN A 17 -3.41 3.06 17.76
CA GLN A 17 -2.24 3.92 17.57
C GLN A 17 -1.13 3.22 16.77
N PRO A 18 -0.76 1.95 17.04
CA PRO A 18 0.20 1.24 16.22
C PRO A 18 -0.31 1.00 14.79
N SER A 19 -1.59 0.65 14.59
CA SER A 19 -2.11 0.30 13.26
C SER A 19 -2.18 1.48 12.30
N VAL A 20 -2.48 2.69 12.78
CA VAL A 20 -2.40 3.91 11.95
C VAL A 20 -0.96 4.26 11.61
N GLU A 21 -0.03 4.13 12.57
CA GLU A 21 1.40 4.34 12.33
C GLU A 21 1.94 3.36 11.28
N TYR A 22 1.57 2.08 11.33
CA TYR A 22 1.94 1.10 10.29
C TYR A 22 1.39 1.46 8.91
N ILE A 23 0.16 1.97 8.81
CA ILE A 23 -0.40 2.42 7.54
C ILE A 23 0.36 3.63 6.99
N VAL A 24 0.72 4.59 7.84
CA VAL A 24 1.52 5.75 7.44
C VAL A 24 2.92 5.30 6.99
N LEU A 25 3.55 4.38 7.71
CA LEU A 25 4.84 3.80 7.32
C LEU A 25 4.78 3.08 5.97
N LEU A 26 3.72 2.30 5.73
CA LEU A 26 3.49 1.65 4.43
C LEU A 26 3.42 2.67 3.29
N LEU A 27 2.73 3.79 3.51
CA LEU A 27 2.57 4.84 2.50
C LEU A 27 3.81 5.74 2.36
N PHE A 28 4.66 5.82 3.40
CA PHE A 28 5.88 6.62 3.38
C PHE A 28 6.87 6.14 2.31
N ASP A 29 6.95 4.82 2.10
CA ASP A 29 7.82 4.19 1.10
C ASP A 29 7.25 4.27 -0.34
N VAL A 30 6.22 5.09 -0.54
CA VAL A 30 5.58 5.33 -1.83
C VAL A 30 5.53 6.84 -2.08
N PRO A 31 5.74 7.34 -3.31
CA PRO A 31 5.91 8.78 -3.56
C PRO A 31 4.57 9.56 -3.53
N CYS A 32 3.74 9.32 -2.53
CA CYS A 32 2.43 9.93 -2.34
C CYS A 32 2.44 11.19 -1.45
N PHE A 33 3.53 11.40 -0.70
CA PHE A 33 3.72 12.58 0.14
C PHE A 33 4.74 13.57 -0.43
N GLU A 34 4.51 14.84 -0.15
CA GLU A 34 5.51 15.91 -0.13
C GLU A 34 5.97 16.06 1.32
N ILE A 35 7.29 16.12 1.50
CA ILE A 35 7.91 16.28 2.82
C ILE A 35 8.50 17.67 2.85
N GLU A 36 7.99 18.51 3.73
CA GLU A 36 8.52 19.84 3.97
C GLU A 36 9.24 19.85 5.31
N GLN A 37 10.53 20.18 5.29
CA GLN A 37 11.34 20.31 6.49
C GLN A 37 11.51 21.79 6.82
N VAL A 38 11.05 22.18 8.01
CA VAL A 38 11.18 23.54 8.54
C VAL A 38 11.93 23.46 9.87
N GLY A 39 13.23 23.74 9.83
CA GLY A 39 14.12 23.57 10.98
C GLY A 39 14.24 22.11 11.40
N GLU A 40 13.90 21.81 12.65
CA GLU A 40 13.91 20.45 13.22
C GLU A 40 12.58 19.71 13.03
N SER A 41 11.55 20.37 12.48
CA SER A 41 10.24 19.77 12.26
C SER A 41 10.05 19.35 10.80
N SER A 42 9.54 18.14 10.59
CA SER A 42 9.10 17.65 9.28
C SER A 42 7.59 17.57 9.23
N SER A 43 6.99 18.13 8.19
CA SER A 43 5.58 17.97 7.88
C SER A 43 5.41 17.13 6.62
N MET A 44 4.34 16.35 6.57
CA MET A 44 4.01 15.51 5.43
C MET A 44 2.64 15.88 4.90
N GLN A 45 2.56 16.14 3.60
CA GLN A 45 1.30 16.46 2.92
C GLN A 45 1.10 15.52 1.74
N LEU A 46 -0.13 15.08 1.50
CA LEU A 46 -0.44 14.29 0.31
C LEU A 46 -0.31 15.16 -0.94
N LYS A 47 0.42 14.68 -1.95
CA LYS A 47 0.44 15.31 -3.28
C LYS A 47 -0.99 15.37 -3.81
N ALA A 48 -1.30 16.41 -4.58
CA ALA A 48 -2.63 16.63 -5.15
C ALA A 48 -3.23 15.38 -5.83
N ALA A 49 -2.40 14.60 -6.54
CA ALA A 49 -2.82 13.37 -7.21
C ALA A 49 -3.38 12.27 -6.28
N PHE A 50 -3.06 12.31 -4.98
CA PHE A 50 -3.44 11.28 -3.99
C PHE A 50 -4.40 11.81 -2.91
N GLN A 51 -4.95 13.01 -3.08
CA GLN A 51 -5.92 13.58 -2.13
C GLN A 51 -7.33 13.00 -2.25
N ASN A 52 -7.58 12.11 -3.23
CA ASN A 52 -8.81 11.34 -3.33
C ASN A 52 -8.59 9.90 -2.83
N TYR A 53 -9.61 9.33 -2.18
CA TYR A 53 -9.53 8.01 -1.55
C TYR A 53 -9.11 6.93 -2.54
N GLU A 54 -9.71 6.90 -3.73
CA GLU A 54 -9.44 5.85 -4.72
C GLU A 54 -7.98 5.82 -5.18
N SER A 55 -7.39 7.00 -5.40
CA SER A 55 -6.00 7.12 -5.84
C SER A 55 -5.03 6.72 -4.73
N LEU A 56 -5.27 7.16 -3.49
CA LEU A 56 -4.45 6.75 -2.35
C LEU A 56 -4.62 5.26 -2.03
N ARG A 57 -5.83 4.72 -2.18
CA ARG A 57 -6.13 3.31 -1.96
C ARG A 57 -5.42 2.42 -2.96
N ARG A 58 -5.38 2.80 -4.24
CA ARG A 58 -4.61 2.07 -5.26
C ARG A 58 -3.12 2.03 -4.95
N VAL A 59 -2.56 3.13 -4.42
CA VAL A 59 -1.18 3.19 -3.96
C VAL A 59 -0.94 2.22 -2.80
N TYR A 60 -1.86 2.22 -1.83
CA TYR A 60 -1.83 1.32 -0.69
C TYR A 60 -1.88 -0.17 -1.11
N ASP A 61 -2.85 -0.54 -1.95
CA ASP A 61 -2.98 -1.92 -2.44
C ASP A 61 -1.74 -2.37 -3.22
N SER A 62 -1.23 -1.50 -4.11
CA SER A 62 -0.01 -1.78 -4.86
C SER A 62 1.18 -2.04 -3.95
N LYS A 63 1.29 -1.35 -2.80
CA LYS A 63 2.39 -1.56 -1.87
C LYS A 63 2.28 -2.89 -1.14
N ILE A 64 1.07 -3.28 -0.71
CA ILE A 64 0.85 -4.57 -0.07
C ILE A 64 1.20 -5.71 -1.03
N ILE A 65 0.74 -5.63 -2.28
CA ILE A 65 0.99 -6.64 -3.30
C ILE A 65 2.49 -6.75 -3.60
N GLU A 66 3.17 -5.61 -3.79
CA GLU A 66 4.63 -5.58 -3.98
C GLU A 66 5.38 -6.26 -2.81
N MET A 67 5.01 -5.93 -1.57
CA MET A 67 5.64 -6.49 -0.37
C MET A 67 5.43 -8.00 -0.22
N ALA A 68 4.27 -8.52 -0.66
CA ALA A 68 3.99 -9.94 -0.68
C ALA A 68 4.82 -10.66 -1.74
N MET A 69 4.89 -10.12 -2.96
CA MET A 69 5.71 -10.68 -4.04
C MET A 69 7.19 -10.71 -3.67
N GLN A 70 7.71 -9.65 -3.02
CA GLN A 70 9.08 -9.61 -2.51
C GLN A 70 9.38 -10.70 -1.47
N ARG A 71 8.36 -11.17 -0.74
CA ARG A 71 8.46 -12.26 0.24
C ARG A 71 8.17 -13.64 -0.38
N GLY A 72 8.00 -13.72 -1.70
CA GLY A 72 7.67 -14.96 -2.40
C GLY A 72 6.22 -15.42 -2.23
N PHE A 73 5.34 -14.54 -1.76
CA PHE A 73 3.91 -14.84 -1.65
C PHE A 73 3.18 -14.42 -2.93
N TYR A 74 2.81 -15.40 -3.74
CA TYR A 74 2.11 -15.20 -5.01
C TYR A 74 0.67 -15.66 -4.87
N MET A 75 -0.25 -14.72 -5.11
CA MET A 75 -1.70 -14.95 -5.14
C MET A 75 -2.26 -14.57 -6.49
N THR A 76 -3.32 -15.24 -6.91
CA THR A 76 -4.05 -14.88 -8.13
C THR A 76 -4.79 -13.56 -7.94
N PRO A 77 -5.08 -12.82 -9.01
CA PRO A 77 -5.78 -11.55 -8.88
C PRO A 77 -7.16 -11.64 -8.21
N GLU A 78 -7.83 -12.80 -8.27
CA GLU A 78 -9.12 -13.05 -7.63
C GLU A 78 -9.02 -13.24 -6.11
N GLN A 79 -7.84 -13.61 -5.59
CA GLN A 79 -7.61 -13.82 -4.16
C GLN A 79 -7.37 -12.51 -3.40
N TRP A 80 -6.76 -11.53 -4.07
CA TRP A 80 -6.41 -10.23 -3.49
C TRP A 80 -7.62 -9.42 -3.01
N PRO A 81 -8.74 -9.29 -3.77
CA PRO A 81 -9.90 -8.55 -3.30
C PRO A 81 -10.46 -9.10 -1.99
N LEU A 82 -10.52 -10.43 -1.86
CA LEU A 82 -11.00 -11.08 -0.64
C LEU A 82 -10.13 -10.72 0.56
N LEU A 83 -8.81 -10.68 0.39
CA LEU A 83 -7.86 -10.30 1.45
C LEU A 83 -7.93 -8.80 1.79
N LEU A 84 -7.96 -7.94 0.78
CA LEU A 84 -7.82 -6.49 0.94
C LEU A 84 -9.12 -5.76 1.25
N TYR A 85 -10.26 -6.37 0.91
CA TYR A 85 -11.57 -5.75 1.00
C TYR A 85 -12.64 -6.63 1.64
N GLY A 86 -12.40 -7.93 1.79
CA GLY A 86 -13.36 -8.87 2.40
C GLY A 86 -14.43 -9.38 1.45
N TYR A 87 -14.33 -9.11 0.15
CA TYR A 87 -15.26 -9.56 -0.89
C TYR A 87 -14.53 -9.82 -2.20
N THR A 88 -15.17 -10.51 -3.15
CA THR A 88 -14.56 -10.93 -4.42
C THR A 88 -14.72 -9.92 -5.56
N THR A 89 -15.48 -8.85 -5.36
CA THR A 89 -15.52 -7.72 -6.30
C THR A 89 -14.22 -6.92 -6.18
N HIS A 90 -13.78 -6.19 -7.23
CA HIS A 90 -12.49 -5.44 -7.34
C HIS A 90 -11.34 -6.12 -8.10
N VAL A 91 -11.57 -7.27 -8.74
CA VAL A 91 -10.57 -7.89 -9.64
C VAL A 91 -10.05 -6.89 -10.69
N SER A 92 -10.93 -6.11 -11.31
CA SER A 92 -10.57 -5.07 -12.30
C SER A 92 -9.71 -3.91 -11.75
N ILE A 93 -9.63 -3.74 -10.42
CA ILE A 93 -8.72 -2.77 -9.79
C ILE A 93 -7.36 -3.41 -9.51
N ILE A 94 -7.34 -4.70 -9.20
CA ILE A 94 -6.15 -5.46 -8.82
C ILE A 94 -5.35 -5.90 -10.06
N ASP A 95 -5.98 -6.40 -11.12
CA ASP A 95 -5.28 -6.92 -12.31
C ASP A 95 -4.27 -5.89 -12.86
N PRO A 96 -4.66 -4.62 -13.08
CA PRO A 96 -3.72 -3.63 -13.62
C PRO A 96 -2.57 -3.29 -12.66
N ILE A 97 -2.77 -3.48 -11.35
CA ILE A 97 -1.73 -3.28 -10.35
C ILE A 97 -0.70 -4.41 -10.45
N ILE A 98 -1.17 -5.66 -10.51
CA ILE A 98 -0.30 -6.84 -10.65
C ILE A 98 0.50 -6.75 -11.95
N ASP A 99 -0.16 -6.44 -13.08
CA ASP A 99 0.52 -6.27 -14.38
C ASP A 99 1.62 -5.20 -14.32
N LYS A 100 1.32 -4.05 -13.70
CA LYS A 100 2.29 -2.97 -13.52
C LYS A 100 3.46 -3.37 -12.62
N LEU A 101 3.25 -4.24 -11.63
CA LEU A 101 4.32 -4.73 -10.77
C LEU A 101 5.19 -5.76 -11.50
N LEU A 102 4.58 -6.68 -12.23
CA LEU A 102 5.28 -7.70 -13.02
C LEU A 102 6.14 -7.06 -14.11
N THR A 103 5.65 -6.01 -14.79
CA THR A 103 6.42 -5.27 -15.81
C THR A 103 7.65 -4.54 -15.25
N LYS A 104 7.64 -4.18 -13.96
CA LYS A 104 8.81 -3.60 -13.28
C LYS A 104 9.83 -4.66 -12.86
N THR A 105 9.41 -5.91 -12.70
CA THR A 105 10.29 -7.01 -12.32
C THR A 105 11.09 -7.46 -13.53
N SER A 106 12.41 -7.37 -13.45
CA SER A 106 13.26 -7.86 -14.52
C SER A 106 13.11 -9.38 -14.67
N PHE A 107 13.23 -9.89 -15.89
CA PHE A 107 13.15 -11.34 -16.16
C PHE A 107 14.14 -12.14 -15.32
N GLN A 108 15.33 -11.59 -15.06
CA GLN A 108 16.36 -12.23 -14.24
C GLN A 108 15.96 -12.28 -12.76
N THR A 109 15.30 -11.23 -12.25
CA THR A 109 14.71 -11.22 -10.91
C THR A 109 13.59 -12.25 -10.78
N ALA A 110 12.74 -12.38 -11.80
CA ALA A 110 11.69 -13.38 -11.82
C ALA A 110 12.28 -14.81 -11.75
N ILE A 111 13.30 -15.13 -12.55
CA ILE A 111 13.97 -16.45 -12.48
C ILE A 111 14.51 -16.73 -11.07
N GLN A 112 15.22 -15.77 -10.46
CA GLN A 112 15.77 -15.93 -9.11
C GLN A 112 14.67 -16.12 -8.05
N GLN A 113 13.52 -15.46 -8.24
CA GLN A 113 12.38 -15.59 -7.35
C GLN A 113 11.67 -16.96 -7.43
N TYR A 114 11.70 -17.61 -8.60
CA TYR A 114 11.12 -18.94 -8.79
C TYR A 114 12.10 -20.09 -8.53
N GLN A 115 13.42 -19.84 -8.52
CA GLN A 115 14.44 -20.85 -8.18
C GLN A 115 14.26 -21.53 -6.81
N PRO A 116 13.90 -20.86 -5.69
CA PRO A 116 13.74 -21.53 -4.40
C PRO A 116 12.50 -22.45 -4.31
N MET A 117 11.67 -22.51 -5.35
CA MET A 117 10.48 -23.38 -5.43
C MET A 117 10.73 -24.67 -6.25
N LEU A 118 11.95 -24.87 -6.76
CA LEU A 118 12.41 -26.06 -7.52
C LEU A 118 13.45 -26.83 -6.71
#